data_AF-I0HRA4-F1
#
_entry.id   AF-I0HRA4-F1
#
_cell.length_a   1.000
_cell.length_b   1.000
_cell.length_c   1.000
_cell.angle_alpha   90.00
_cell.angle_beta   90.00
_cell.angle_gamma   90.00
#
_symmetry.space_group_name_H-M   'P 1'
#
loop_
_entity.id
_entity.type
_entity.pdbx_description
1 polymer ?
#
loop_
_entity_poly.entity_id
_entity_poly.type
_entity_poly.pdbx_seq_one_letter_code
_entity_poly.pdbx_strand_id
1 'polypeptide(L)'
;MVPSWLCLVVAAVTLLMAAPAADAASMNKCVINGTVTFQQAPCPSTQPRKDPTLEELNAAEKARRAAAASAAASDRRGTAPMPAATSSRFSCDGRTRCTQMHSCEEAKFFIAHCPNTEMDGDHDGIPCEQQWCH
;
A
#
# COMPACT_ATOMS: atom_id res chain seq x y z
N MET A 1 -15.21 -67.52 12.62
CA MET A 1 -15.84 -67.40 13.95
C MET A 1 -14.92 -66.57 14.83
N VAL A 2 -15.23 -65.28 15.01
CA VAL A 2 -14.45 -64.36 15.88
C VAL A 2 -15.02 -64.50 17.31
N PRO A 3 -14.20 -64.71 18.35
CA PRO A 3 -14.71 -64.98 19.70
C PRO A 3 -15.50 -63.79 20.26
N SER A 4 -16.67 -64.08 20.81
CA SER A 4 -17.71 -63.13 21.23
C SER A 4 -17.23 -62.04 22.21
N TRP A 5 -16.14 -62.28 22.95
CA TRP A 5 -15.54 -61.29 23.85
C TRP A 5 -14.83 -60.15 23.13
N LEU A 6 -14.41 -60.35 21.88
CA LEU A 6 -13.80 -59.28 21.07
C LEU A 6 -14.84 -58.20 20.69
N CYS A 7 -16.12 -58.56 20.53
CA CYS A 7 -17.19 -57.60 20.25
C CYS A 7 -17.50 -56.69 21.45
N LEU A 8 -17.41 -57.21 22.68
CA LEU A 8 -17.71 -56.43 23.89
C LEU A 8 -16.67 -55.34 24.16
N VAL A 9 -15.39 -55.60 23.87
CA VAL A 9 -14.32 -54.61 24.06
C VAL A 9 -14.43 -53.49 23.01
N VAL A 10 -14.85 -53.81 21.78
CA VAL A 10 -15.03 -52.81 20.72
C VAL A 10 -16.20 -51.85 21.02
N ALA A 11 -17.29 -52.34 21.62
CA ALA A 11 -18.45 -51.51 21.93
C ALA A 11 -18.21 -50.48 23.06
N ALA A 12 -17.29 -50.76 23.99
CA ALA A 12 -17.02 -49.87 25.13
C ALA A 12 -16.07 -48.70 24.78
N VAL A 13 -15.25 -48.83 23.74
CA VAL A 13 -14.28 -47.78 23.34
C VAL A 13 -14.93 -46.69 22.46
N THR A 14 -16.10 -46.95 21.87
CA THR A 14 -16.72 -46.01 20.91
C THR A 14 -17.68 -44.99 21.55
N LEU A 15 -17.88 -45.03 22.87
CA LEU A 15 -18.88 -44.19 23.56
C LEU A 15 -18.25 -43.08 24.42
N LEU A 16 -17.26 -42.35 23.91
CA LEU A 16 -16.90 -41.04 24.47
C LEU A 16 -16.13 -40.20 23.45
N MET A 17 -16.83 -39.28 22.78
CA MET A 17 -16.39 -37.97 22.27
C MET A 17 -17.22 -37.60 21.02
N ALA A 18 -18.45 -37.16 21.25
CA ALA A 18 -19.16 -36.31 20.30
C ALA A 18 -19.39 -34.96 20.98
N ALA A 19 -18.36 -34.10 20.98
CA ALA A 19 -18.55 -32.69 21.24
C ALA A 19 -19.26 -32.09 20.01
N PRO A 20 -20.32 -31.27 20.18
CA PRO A 20 -20.81 -30.49 19.06
C PRO A 20 -19.69 -29.56 18.61
N ALA A 21 -19.34 -29.62 17.32
CA ALA A 21 -18.45 -28.66 16.71
C ALA A 21 -19.03 -27.26 16.96
N ALA A 22 -18.30 -26.43 17.68
CA ALA A 22 -18.60 -25.01 17.74
C ALA A 22 -18.25 -24.44 16.36
N ASP A 23 -19.23 -24.39 15.47
CA ASP A 23 -19.09 -23.65 14.22
C ASP A 23 -18.77 -22.19 14.59
N ALA A 24 -17.63 -21.70 14.09
CA ALA A 24 -17.27 -20.29 14.16
C ALA A 24 -18.29 -19.49 13.34
N ALA A 25 -19.39 -19.11 13.98
CA ALA A 25 -20.48 -18.38 13.33
C ALA A 25 -19.97 -17.00 12.91
N SER A 26 -19.81 -16.78 11.61
CA SER A 26 -19.56 -15.45 11.05
C SER A 26 -20.78 -14.57 11.36
N MET A 27 -20.57 -13.57 12.19
CA MET A 27 -21.62 -12.64 12.60
C MET A 27 -21.74 -11.53 11.54
N ASN A 28 -22.87 -11.47 10.84
CA ASN A 28 -23.15 -10.45 9.83
C ASN A 28 -23.58 -9.14 10.50
N LYS A 29 -22.97 -8.03 10.10
CA LYS A 29 -23.41 -6.67 10.48
C LYS A 29 -24.59 -6.27 9.59
N CYS A 30 -25.78 -6.20 10.18
CA CYS A 30 -26.99 -5.79 9.50
C CYS A 30 -27.38 -4.36 9.94
N VAL A 31 -27.96 -3.59 9.04
CA VAL A 31 -28.62 -2.32 9.37
C VAL A 31 -30.11 -2.57 9.20
N ILE A 32 -30.91 -2.53 10.26
CA ILE A 32 -32.36 -2.77 10.22
C ILE A 32 -33.05 -1.50 10.75
N ASN A 33 -33.79 -0.79 9.89
CA ASN A 33 -34.46 0.48 10.23
C ASN A 33 -33.51 1.53 10.85
N GLY A 34 -32.26 1.59 10.36
CA GLY A 34 -31.23 2.50 10.88
C GLY A 34 -30.49 2.00 12.13
N THR A 35 -30.92 0.90 12.75
CA THR A 35 -30.24 0.28 13.89
C THR A 35 -29.25 -0.77 13.40
N VAL A 36 -28.01 -0.69 13.88
CA VAL A 36 -26.97 -1.68 13.59
C VAL A 36 -27.19 -2.90 14.49
N THR A 37 -27.47 -4.05 13.90
CA THR A 37 -27.58 -5.34 14.59
C THR A 37 -26.53 -6.32 14.07
N PHE A 38 -26.18 -7.30 14.89
CA PHE A 38 -25.23 -8.35 14.54
C PHE A 38 -25.94 -9.69 14.63
N GLN A 39 -25.98 -10.44 13.53
CA GLN A 39 -26.77 -11.66 13.42
C GLN A 39 -25.97 -12.74 12.69
N GLN A 40 -26.12 -13.98 13.14
CA GLN A 40 -25.47 -15.13 12.48
C GLN A 40 -26.20 -15.53 11.19
N ALA A 41 -27.48 -15.17 11.06
CA ALA A 41 -28.25 -15.37 9.84
C ALA A 41 -27.89 -14.33 8.77
N PRO A 42 -28.08 -14.64 7.46
CA PRO A 42 -28.01 -13.65 6.41
C PRO A 42 -28.97 -12.50 6.68
N CYS A 43 -28.53 -11.25 6.46
CA CYS A 43 -29.37 -10.09 6.72
C CYS A 43 -30.65 -10.15 5.86
N PRO A 44 -31.83 -9.85 6.44
CA PRO A 44 -33.07 -9.82 5.68
C PRO A 44 -32.97 -8.77 4.57
N SER A 45 -33.04 -9.20 3.31
CA SER A 45 -32.85 -8.34 2.14
C SER A 45 -34.08 -7.47 1.80
N THR A 46 -34.92 -7.16 2.79
CA THR A 46 -36.15 -6.36 2.61
C THR A 46 -35.90 -4.87 2.60
N GLN A 47 -34.66 -4.42 2.78
CA GLN A 47 -34.33 -3.01 2.65
C GLN A 47 -34.15 -2.63 1.18
N PRO A 48 -34.84 -1.58 0.70
CA PRO A 48 -34.51 -0.98 -0.58
C PRO A 48 -33.04 -0.57 -0.53
N ARG A 49 -32.19 -1.19 -1.36
CA ARG A 49 -30.87 -0.61 -1.63
C ARG A 49 -31.13 0.76 -2.26
N LYS A 50 -30.86 1.82 -1.50
CA LYS A 50 -30.80 3.16 -2.07
C LYS A 50 -29.50 3.25 -2.82
N ASP A 51 -29.56 2.94 -4.11
CA ASP A 51 -28.44 3.20 -5.00
C ASP A 51 -28.28 4.72 -5.11
N PRO A 52 -27.08 5.27 -4.82
CA PRO A 52 -26.86 6.70 -4.88
C PRO A 52 -27.06 7.20 -6.31
N THR A 53 -27.60 8.41 -6.42
CA THR A 53 -27.74 9.06 -7.73
C THR A 53 -26.37 9.40 -8.31
N LEU A 54 -26.29 9.57 -9.63
CA LEU A 54 -25.07 10.07 -10.28
C LEU A 54 -24.62 11.42 -9.69
N GLU A 55 -25.57 12.26 -9.29
CA GLU A 55 -25.29 13.55 -8.66
C GLU A 55 -24.62 13.38 -7.29
N GLU A 56 -25.12 12.46 -6.46
CA GLU A 56 -24.50 12.12 -5.17
C GLU A 56 -23.10 11.52 -5.33
N LEU A 57 -22.90 10.67 -6.33
CA LEU A 57 -21.58 10.10 -6.63
C LEU A 57 -20.59 11.18 -7.05
N ASN A 58 -20.99 12.08 -7.96
CA ASN A 58 -20.17 13.20 -8.40
C ASN A 58 -19.85 14.18 -7.27
N ALA A 59 -20.83 14.47 -6.40
CA ALA A 59 -20.64 15.31 -5.23
C ALA A 59 -19.65 14.69 -4.23
N ALA A 60 -19.74 13.38 -3.98
CA ALA A 60 -18.83 12.65 -3.10
C ALA A 60 -17.40 12.64 -3.65
N GLU A 61 -17.23 12.43 -4.96
CA GLU A 61 -15.91 12.50 -5.59
C GLU A 61 -15.31 13.91 -5.51
N LYS A 62 -16.12 14.95 -5.81
CA LYS A 62 -15.68 16.34 -5.67
C LYS A 62 -15.24 16.65 -4.24
N ALA A 63 -15.99 16.20 -3.24
CA ALA A 63 -15.63 16.36 -1.83
C ALA A 63 -14.32 15.64 -1.48
N ARG A 64 -14.12 14.40 -1.95
CA ARG A 64 -12.86 13.66 -1.77
C ARG A 64 -11.67 14.37 -2.39
N ARG A 65 -11.82 14.90 -3.62
CA ARG A 65 -10.76 15.65 -4.31
C ARG A 65 -10.42 16.95 -3.56
N ALA A 66 -11.41 17.67 -3.05
CA ALA A 66 -11.19 18.88 -2.24
C ALA A 66 -10.49 18.58 -0.90
N ALA A 67 -10.87 17.48 -0.23
CA ALA A 67 -10.21 17.02 0.99
C ALA A 67 -8.73 16.63 0.73
N ALA A 68 -8.44 15.94 -0.37
CA ALA A 68 -7.07 15.61 -0.75
C ALA A 68 -6.24 16.86 -1.09
N ALA A 69 -6.83 17.82 -1.79
CA ALA A 69 -6.16 19.08 -2.13
C ALA A 69 -5.84 19.92 -0.88
N SER A 70 -6.76 19.98 0.08
CA SER A 70 -6.54 20.69 1.35
C SER A 70 -5.51 19.98 2.24
N ALA A 71 -5.50 18.64 2.27
CA ALA A 71 -4.46 17.87 2.95
C ALA A 71 -3.07 18.14 2.34
N ALA A 72 -2.95 18.11 1.00
CA ALA A 72 -1.70 18.40 0.31
C ALA A 72 -1.22 19.86 0.52
N ALA A 73 -2.15 20.82 0.61
CA ALA A 73 -1.82 22.21 0.89
C ALA A 73 -1.36 22.42 2.35
N SER A 74 -1.92 21.66 3.30
CA SER A 74 -1.51 21.67 4.70
C SER A 74 -0.08 21.12 4.86
N ASP A 75 0.26 20.06 4.11
CA ASP A 75 1.59 19.46 4.09
C ASP A 75 2.66 20.44 3.53
N ARG A 76 2.31 21.17 2.47
CA ARG A 76 3.19 22.21 1.89
C ARG A 76 3.41 23.43 2.78
N ARG A 77 2.56 23.68 3.79
CA ARG A 77 2.71 24.83 4.70
C ARG A 77 3.73 24.58 5.82
N GLY A 78 4.07 23.31 6.10
CA GLY A 78 5.12 22.92 7.05
C GLY A 78 6.52 22.78 6.44
N THR A 79 6.63 22.76 5.11
CA THR A 79 7.90 22.63 4.41
C THR A 79 8.23 23.96 3.75
N ALA A 80 9.02 24.80 4.44
CA ALA A 80 9.85 25.76 3.70
C ALA A 80 10.66 24.94 2.66
N PRO A 81 10.83 25.41 1.42
CA PRO A 81 11.71 24.73 0.47
C PRO A 81 13.14 24.79 1.04
N MET A 82 13.48 23.81 1.87
CA MET A 82 14.86 23.43 2.08
C MET A 82 15.34 23.00 0.69
N PRO A 83 16.54 23.39 0.24
CA PRO A 83 17.08 22.85 -1.00
C PRO A 83 16.91 21.34 -0.90
N ALA A 84 16.20 20.75 -1.86
CA ALA A 84 15.94 19.33 -1.87
C ALA A 84 17.30 18.67 -1.74
N ALA A 85 17.61 18.17 -0.53
CA ALA A 85 18.66 17.20 -0.36
C ALA A 85 18.08 15.98 -1.06
N THR A 86 18.32 15.92 -2.36
CA THR A 86 18.06 14.76 -3.18
C THR A 86 18.69 13.62 -2.41
N SER A 87 17.85 12.77 -1.85
CA SER A 87 18.28 11.50 -1.31
C SER A 87 19.12 10.86 -2.41
N SER A 88 20.44 10.83 -2.21
CA SER A 88 21.41 10.61 -3.27
C SER A 88 21.11 9.26 -3.91
N ARG A 89 20.39 9.27 -5.04
CA ARG A 89 20.12 8.05 -5.82
C ARG A 89 21.37 7.58 -6.55
N PHE A 90 22.42 8.37 -6.48
CA PHE A 90 23.69 8.21 -7.15
C PHE A 90 24.76 7.89 -6.13
N SER A 91 25.72 7.06 -6.51
CA SER A 91 26.84 6.63 -5.68
C SER A 91 28.09 6.61 -6.53
N CYS A 92 29.22 6.92 -5.92
CA CYS A 92 30.50 6.91 -6.62
C CYS A 92 30.91 5.46 -6.93
N ASP A 93 30.76 5.07 -8.19
CA ASP A 93 31.09 3.74 -8.70
C ASP A 93 32.36 3.74 -9.58
N GLY A 94 33.09 4.86 -9.60
CA GLY A 94 34.36 5.00 -10.33
C GLY A 94 34.22 5.54 -11.76
N ARG A 95 33.02 5.96 -12.18
CA ARG A 95 32.82 6.63 -13.45
C ARG A 95 33.36 8.06 -13.42
N THR A 96 34.05 8.45 -14.49
CA THR A 96 34.76 9.74 -14.58
C THR A 96 34.45 10.54 -15.83
N ARG A 97 33.67 10.00 -16.78
CA ARG A 97 33.42 10.60 -18.11
C ARG A 97 31.94 10.69 -18.41
N CYS A 98 31.57 11.68 -19.22
CA CYS A 98 30.18 11.96 -19.57
C CYS A 98 29.43 10.82 -20.25
N THR A 99 30.11 10.01 -21.09
CA THR A 99 29.48 8.86 -21.77
C THR A 99 29.03 7.76 -20.81
N GLN A 100 29.50 7.79 -19.56
CA GLN A 100 29.15 6.81 -18.54
C GLN A 100 27.97 7.29 -17.66
N MET A 101 27.61 8.58 -17.73
CA MET A 101 26.46 9.15 -17.03
C MET A 101 25.18 8.89 -17.83
N HIS A 102 24.01 9.06 -17.19
CA HIS A 102 22.69 8.90 -17.81
C HIS A 102 21.79 10.12 -17.64
N SER A 103 22.23 11.13 -16.88
CA SER A 103 21.46 12.36 -16.69
C SER A 103 22.34 13.53 -16.23
N CYS A 104 21.83 14.76 -16.43
CA CYS A 104 22.50 15.98 -15.97
C CYS A 104 22.60 16.04 -14.44
N GLU A 105 21.55 15.59 -13.74
CA GLU A 105 21.51 15.58 -12.27
C GLU A 105 22.55 14.60 -11.69
N GLU A 106 22.71 13.43 -12.30
CA GLU A 106 23.75 12.48 -11.95
C GLU A 106 25.15 13.05 -12.20
N ALA A 107 25.39 13.65 -13.38
CA ALA A 107 26.68 14.25 -13.68
C ALA A 107 27.06 15.35 -12.66
N LYS A 108 26.08 16.20 -12.28
CA LYS A 108 26.24 17.22 -11.23
C LYS A 108 26.54 16.61 -9.86
N PHE A 109 25.91 15.49 -9.52
CA PHE A 109 26.22 14.76 -8.30
C PHE A 109 27.68 14.28 -8.29
N PHE A 110 28.16 13.73 -9.41
CA PHE A 110 29.51 13.17 -9.51
C PHE A 110 30.61 14.23 -9.34
N ILE A 111 30.50 15.40 -9.96
CA ILE A 111 31.51 16.46 -9.76
C ILE A 111 31.53 17.03 -8.32
N ALA A 112 30.39 16.98 -7.63
CA ALA A 112 30.26 17.51 -6.28
C ALA A 112 30.63 16.50 -5.18
N HIS A 113 30.49 15.19 -5.43
CA HIS A 113 30.60 14.16 -4.39
C HIS A 113 31.61 13.04 -4.69
N CYS A 114 32.06 12.89 -5.94
CA CYS A 114 32.93 11.79 -6.33
C CYS A 114 34.34 12.27 -6.72
N PRO A 115 35.40 11.57 -6.26
CA PRO A 115 36.77 11.92 -6.63
C PRO A 115 37.08 11.55 -8.08
N ASN A 116 38.10 12.20 -8.65
CA ASN A 116 38.66 11.89 -9.98
C ASN A 116 37.69 12.07 -11.16
N THR A 117 36.74 12.99 -11.08
CA THR A 117 35.81 13.28 -12.17
C THR A 117 36.42 14.23 -13.21
N GLU A 118 36.25 13.92 -14.49
CA GLU A 118 36.81 14.66 -15.63
C GLU A 118 35.66 15.03 -16.61
N MET A 119 34.62 15.67 -16.08
CA MET A 119 33.35 15.92 -16.80
C MET A 119 32.99 17.40 -16.94
N ASP A 120 33.58 18.26 -16.10
CA ASP A 120 33.42 19.70 -16.08
C ASP A 120 34.78 20.31 -16.46
N GLY A 121 34.94 20.63 -17.75
CA GLY A 121 36.22 21.00 -18.33
C GLY A 121 36.56 22.48 -18.19
N ASP A 122 35.56 23.34 -18.10
CA ASP A 122 35.65 24.79 -17.91
C ASP A 122 35.37 25.23 -16.47
N HIS A 123 34.97 24.30 -15.60
CA HIS A 123 34.78 24.49 -14.16
C HIS A 123 33.67 25.48 -13.83
N ASP A 124 32.62 25.50 -14.64
CA ASP A 124 31.44 26.33 -14.43
C ASP A 124 30.39 25.66 -13.53
N GLY A 125 30.61 24.39 -13.17
CA GLY A 125 29.70 23.57 -12.35
C GLY A 125 28.60 22.86 -13.16
N ILE A 126 28.67 22.88 -14.49
CA ILE A 126 27.75 22.21 -15.41
C ILE A 126 28.51 21.13 -16.18
N PRO A 127 28.58 19.90 -15.66
CA PRO A 127 29.26 18.81 -16.35
C PRO A 127 28.44 18.32 -17.54
N CYS A 128 29.12 17.84 -18.59
CA CYS A 128 28.49 17.14 -19.70
C CYS A 128 27.43 17.93 -20.50
N GLU A 129 27.66 19.23 -20.72
CA GLU A 129 26.79 20.13 -21.50
C GLU A 129 26.43 19.61 -22.91
N GLN A 130 27.30 18.81 -23.49
CA GLN A 130 27.12 18.27 -24.85
C GLN A 130 26.29 16.99 -24.93
N GLN A 131 25.92 16.37 -23.81
CA GLN A 131 25.20 15.08 -23.81
C GLN A 131 23.97 15.07 -22.88
N TRP A 132 24.12 15.61 -21.67
CA TRP A 132 23.10 15.47 -20.63
C TRP A 132 22.54 16.81 -20.17
N CYS A 133 23.37 17.87 -20.11
CA CYS A 133 23.00 19.19 -19.62
C CYS A 133 22.83 20.20 -20.78
N HIS A 134 21.81 20.00 -21.64
CA HIS A 134 21.44 20.92 -22.72
C HIS A 134 20.41 21.98 -22.30
#